data_AF-A0A1F9PRI5-F1
#
_entry.id   AF-A0A1F9PRI5-F1
#
_cell.length_a   1.000
_cell.length_b   1.000
_cell.length_c   1.000
_cell.angle_alpha   90.00
_cell.angle_beta   90.00
_cell.angle_gamma   90.00
#
_symmetry.space_group_name_H-M   'P 1'
#
loop_
_entity.id
_entity.type
_entity.pdbx_description
1 polymer ?
#
loop_
_entity_poly.entity_id
_entity_poly.type
_entity_poly.pdbx_seq_one_letter_code
_entity_poly.pdbx_strand_id
1 'polypeptide(L)'
;MKIVLDTNVLVAGLLSPFGPCGEIVRMVSSAELTLAVDARILIEYRDVLARPKFKFDQDKVEALLDHIEHRGTTVAASPLSQSLPDRDDEPFLEVAIAARSICLVTGNQVHFPTELCQGVMVLSPAQFLLFYKQR
;
A
#
# COMPACT_ATOMS: atom_id res chain seq x y z
N MET A 1 -13.11 1.56 -2.52
CA MET A 1 -12.61 2.55 -1.55
C MET A 1 -11.14 2.86 -1.83
N LYS A 2 -10.70 4.12 -1.86
CA LYS A 2 -9.33 4.49 -2.28
C LYS A 2 -8.34 4.59 -1.11
N ILE A 3 -7.26 3.82 -1.17
CA ILE A 3 -6.22 3.72 -0.13
C ILE A 3 -4.81 3.71 -0.75
N VAL A 4 -3.78 3.93 0.07
CA VAL A 4 -2.39 3.54 -0.25
C VAL A 4 -2.04 2.31 0.56
N LEU A 5 -1.34 1.36 -0.05
CA LEU A 5 -0.92 0.11 0.58
C LEU A 5 0.61 0.06 0.62
N ASP A 6 1.19 -0.20 1.77
CA ASP A 6 2.63 -0.43 1.92
C ASP A 6 3.01 -1.81 1.34
N THR A 7 4.20 -1.90 0.76
CA THR A 7 4.79 -3.14 0.23
C THR A 7 4.84 -4.24 1.29
N ASN A 8 5.12 -3.94 2.56
CA ASN A 8 5.17 -4.96 3.62
C ASN A 8 3.81 -5.68 3.80
N VAL A 9 2.70 -4.97 3.61
CA VAL A 9 1.35 -5.53 3.71
C VAL A 9 1.06 -6.39 2.49
N LEU A 10 1.44 -5.93 1.30
CA LEU A 10 1.30 -6.70 0.06
C LEU A 10 2.06 -8.04 0.16
N VAL A 11 3.33 -8.00 0.55
CA VAL A 11 4.16 -9.20 0.76
C VAL A 11 3.54 -10.12 1.81
N ALA A 12 3.18 -9.60 2.98
CA ALA A 12 2.60 -10.39 4.05
C ALA A 12 1.26 -11.03 3.64
N GLY A 13 0.45 -10.33 2.84
CA GLY A 13 -0.82 -10.83 2.36
C GLY A 13 -0.68 -11.95 1.32
N LEU A 14 0.35 -11.89 0.49
CA LEU A 14 0.68 -12.96 -0.46
C LEU A 14 1.30 -14.18 0.23
N LEU A 15 2.07 -14.01 1.30
CA LEU A 15 2.64 -15.11 2.09
C LEU A 15 1.61 -15.78 3.00
N SER A 16 0.73 -15.00 3.61
CA SER A 16 -0.26 -15.47 4.59
C SER A 16 -1.67 -14.99 4.21
N PRO A 17 -2.36 -15.71 3.31
CA PRO A 17 -3.62 -15.25 2.76
C PRO A 17 -4.74 -15.16 3.81
N PHE A 18 -4.71 -15.97 4.87
CA PHE A 18 -5.81 -16.02 5.84
C PHE A 18 -5.72 -14.95 6.95
N GLY A 19 -4.67 -14.12 6.95
CA GLY A 19 -4.52 -13.01 7.89
C GLY A 19 -5.09 -11.68 7.39
N PRO A 20 -5.00 -10.61 8.21
CA PRO A 20 -5.49 -9.28 7.84
C PRO A 20 -4.91 -8.75 6.51
N CYS A 21 -3.59 -8.91 6.30
CA CYS A 21 -2.95 -8.50 5.06
C CYS A 21 -3.51 -9.25 3.85
N GLY A 22 -3.74 -10.55 3.98
CA GLY A 22 -4.28 -11.38 2.91
C GLY A 22 -5.73 -11.06 2.58
N GLU A 23 -6.53 -10.65 3.57
CA GLU A 23 -7.87 -10.08 3.35
C GLU A 23 -7.81 -8.80 2.54
N ILE A 24 -6.91 -7.87 2.89
CA ILE A 24 -6.73 -6.61 2.14
C ILE A 24 -6.30 -6.88 0.70
N VAL A 25 -5.35 -7.80 0.47
CA VAL A 25 -4.94 -8.18 -0.89
C VAL A 25 -6.11 -8.77 -1.69
N ARG A 26 -6.94 -9.63 -1.09
CA ARG A 26 -8.16 -10.12 -1.75
C ARG A 26 -9.12 -8.98 -2.10
N MET A 27 -9.33 -8.04 -1.19
CA MET A 27 -10.21 -6.89 -1.43
C MET A 27 -9.69 -5.99 -2.55
N VAL A 28 -8.36 -5.89 -2.74
CA VAL A 28 -7.77 -5.23 -3.92
C VAL A 28 -8.08 -6.02 -5.18
N SER A 29 -7.85 -7.34 -5.18
CA SER A 29 -8.11 -8.21 -6.34
C SER A 29 -9.60 -8.31 -6.73
N SER A 30 -10.53 -8.17 -5.76
CA SER A 30 -11.98 -8.12 -5.99
C SER A 30 -12.49 -6.72 -6.35
N ALA A 31 -11.61 -5.72 -6.45
CA ALA A 31 -11.92 -4.32 -6.71
C ALA A 31 -12.81 -3.64 -5.64
N GLU A 32 -12.91 -4.20 -4.44
CA GLU A 32 -13.50 -3.52 -3.27
C GLU A 32 -12.62 -2.34 -2.81
N LEU A 33 -11.30 -2.50 -2.95
CA LEU A 33 -10.29 -1.47 -2.73
C LEU A 33 -9.63 -1.05 -4.03
N THR A 34 -9.40 0.25 -4.15
CA THR A 34 -8.65 0.87 -5.24
C THR A 34 -7.36 1.41 -4.66
N LEU A 35 -6.21 0.95 -5.17
CA LEU A 35 -4.92 1.46 -4.72
C LEU A 35 -4.58 2.76 -5.44
N ALA A 36 -4.19 3.78 -4.69
CA ALA A 36 -3.50 4.94 -5.24
C ALA A 36 -2.01 4.63 -5.28
N VAL A 37 -1.39 4.82 -6.44
CA VAL A 37 0.01 4.48 -6.70
C VAL A 37 0.67 5.54 -7.59
N ASP A 38 2.00 5.54 -7.60
CA ASP A 38 2.80 6.17 -8.65
C ASP A 38 3.85 5.18 -9.14
N ALA A 39 4.71 5.62 -10.07
CA ALA A 39 5.76 4.77 -10.62
C ALA A 39 6.74 4.24 -9.56
N ARG A 40 7.01 5.00 -8.49
CA ARG A 40 7.97 4.62 -7.44
C ARG A 40 7.44 3.42 -6.64
N ILE A 41 6.17 3.48 -6.23
CA ILE A 41 5.51 2.38 -5.52
C ILE A 41 5.43 1.13 -6.39
N LEU A 42 5.07 1.27 -7.68
CA LEU A 42 4.99 0.14 -8.60
C LEU A 42 6.35 -0.53 -8.85
N ILE A 43 7.42 0.26 -8.95
CA ILE A 43 8.80 -0.26 -9.05
C ILE A 43 9.16 -1.01 -7.78
N GLU A 44 8.89 -0.44 -6.60
CA GLU A 44 9.19 -1.10 -5.33
C GLU A 44 8.44 -2.43 -5.19
N TYR A 45 7.17 -2.47 -5.57
CA TYR A 45 6.40 -3.71 -5.57
C TYR A 45 7.04 -4.78 -6.47
N ARG A 46 7.39 -4.44 -7.72
CA ARG A 46 8.07 -5.35 -8.65
C ARG A 46 9.38 -5.86 -8.06
N ASP A 47 10.22 -4.95 -7.57
CA ASP A 47 11.54 -5.27 -7.01
C ASP A 47 11.46 -6.15 -5.76
N VAL A 48 10.49 -5.88 -4.87
CA VAL A 48 10.34 -6.62 -3.63
C VAL A 48 9.73 -8.00 -3.89
N LEU A 49 8.69 -8.10 -4.71
CA LEU A 49 8.00 -9.36 -4.99
C LEU A 49 8.84 -10.31 -5.86
N ALA A 50 9.77 -9.79 -6.66
CA ALA A 50 10.73 -10.59 -7.43
C ALA A 50 11.82 -11.26 -6.57
N ARG A 51 11.95 -10.90 -5.28
CA ARG A 51 13.03 -11.43 -4.42
C ARG A 51 12.90 -12.96 -4.24
N PRO A 52 13.92 -13.77 -4.58
CA PRO A 52 13.83 -15.24 -4.55
C PRO A 52 13.45 -15.83 -3.20
N LYS A 53 13.74 -15.13 -2.09
CA LYS A 53 13.41 -15.56 -0.73
C LYS A 53 11.91 -15.79 -0.50
N PHE A 54 11.05 -15.10 -1.26
CA PHE A 54 9.59 -15.23 -1.13
C PHE A 54 9.02 -16.38 -1.96
N LYS A 55 9.75 -16.86 -2.98
CA LYS A 55 9.35 -17.97 -3.83
C LYS A 55 7.96 -17.80 -4.47
N PHE A 56 7.59 -16.56 -4.78
CA PHE A 56 6.35 -16.27 -5.48
C PHE A 56 6.43 -16.73 -6.95
N ASP A 57 5.29 -17.16 -7.45
CA ASP A 57 5.05 -17.40 -8.87
C ASP A 57 5.04 -16.05 -9.60
N GLN A 58 6.06 -15.80 -10.44
CA GLN A 58 6.29 -14.49 -11.04
C GLN A 58 5.19 -14.11 -12.02
N ASP A 59 4.60 -15.06 -12.74
CA ASP A 59 3.50 -14.77 -13.67
C ASP A 59 2.25 -14.28 -12.91
N LYS A 60 2.02 -14.83 -11.70
CA LYS A 60 0.92 -14.37 -10.83
C LYS A 60 1.21 -13.01 -10.19
N VAL A 61 2.47 -12.74 -9.86
CA VAL A 61 2.89 -11.43 -9.34
C VAL A 61 2.66 -10.37 -10.40
N GLU A 62 3.16 -10.56 -11.62
CA GLU A 62 2.97 -9.60 -12.70
C GLU A 62 1.49 -9.41 -13.03
N ALA A 63 0.69 -10.49 -13.09
CA ALA A 63 -0.75 -10.37 -13.30
C ALA A 63 -1.46 -9.55 -12.19
N LEU A 64 -1.02 -9.65 -10.94
CA LEU A 64 -1.54 -8.84 -9.85
C LEU A 64 -1.10 -7.38 -9.98
N LEU A 65 0.15 -7.12 -10.33
CA LEU A 65 0.68 -5.77 -10.48
C LEU A 65 0.06 -5.05 -11.68
N ASP A 66 -0.13 -5.74 -12.81
CA ASP A 66 -0.89 -5.24 -13.96
C ASP A 66 -2.33 -4.93 -13.58
N HIS A 67 -2.96 -5.78 -12.76
CA HIS A 67 -4.30 -5.51 -12.24
C HIS A 67 -4.33 -4.24 -11.37
N ILE A 68 -3.35 -4.07 -10.47
CA ILE A 68 -3.22 -2.89 -9.62
C ILE A 68 -2.99 -1.63 -10.47
N GLU A 69 -2.13 -1.69 -11.48
CA GLU A 69 -1.83 -0.56 -12.37
C GLU A 69 -3.06 -0.18 -13.21
N HIS A 70 -3.82 -1.17 -13.71
CA HIS A 70 -4.99 -0.93 -14.54
C HIS A 70 -6.22 -0.47 -13.75
N ARG A 71 -6.43 -0.98 -12.53
CA ARG A 71 -7.58 -0.65 -11.68
C ARG A 71 -7.31 0.45 -10.67
N GLY A 72 -6.04 0.71 -10.37
CA GLY A 72 -5.59 1.70 -9.43
C GLY A 72 -5.79 3.13 -9.91
N THR A 73 -5.51 4.08 -9.02
CA THR A 73 -5.46 5.50 -9.34
C THR A 73 -4.00 5.95 -9.37
N THR A 74 -3.46 6.14 -10.57
CA THR A 74 -2.12 6.71 -10.73
C THR A 74 -2.15 8.20 -10.43
N VAL A 75 -1.25 8.66 -9.56
CA VAL A 75 -1.13 10.08 -9.19
C VAL A 75 0.30 10.58 -9.36
N ALA A 76 0.45 11.84 -9.73
CA ALA A 76 1.73 12.53 -9.66
C ALA A 76 1.85 13.16 -8.27
N ALA A 77 2.66 12.56 -7.41
CA ALA A 77 2.89 13.07 -6.06
C ALA A 77 4.04 14.10 -6.03
N SER A 78 3.91 15.09 -5.16
CA SER A 78 4.98 16.06 -4.90
C SER A 78 5.78 15.64 -3.66
N PRO A 79 7.09 15.93 -3.60
CA PRO A 79 7.90 15.63 -2.43
C PRO A 79 7.34 16.23 -1.14
N LEU A 80 7.53 15.54 -0.01
CA LEU A 80 7.20 16.11 1.30
C LEU A 80 8.05 17.36 1.60
N SER A 81 7.47 18.30 2.34
CA SER A 81 8.19 19.48 2.85
C SER A 81 9.15 19.15 4.00
N GLN A 82 8.91 18.03 4.69
CA GLN A 82 9.73 17.51 5.78
C GLN A 82 9.89 16.00 5.57
N SER A 83 11.12 15.51 5.73
CA SER A 83 11.42 14.10 5.57
C SER A 83 10.84 13.23 6.68
N LEU A 84 10.47 12.01 6.34
CA LEU A 84 10.09 10.98 7.31
C LEU A 84 11.34 10.40 8.01
N PRO A 85 11.17 9.74 9.17
CA PRO A 85 12.25 8.99 9.81
C PRO A 85 12.87 7.94 8.88
N ASP A 86 12.04 7.29 8.07
CA ASP A 86 12.44 6.40 6.99
C ASP A 86 12.11 7.06 5.65
N ARG A 87 13.13 7.26 4.81
CA ARG A 87 12.97 7.95 3.52
C ARG A 87 12.33 7.05 2.46
N ASP A 88 12.44 5.74 2.61
CA ASP A 88 11.85 4.80 1.68
C ASP A 88 10.31 4.78 1.82
N ASP A 89 9.77 5.28 2.94
CA ASP A 89 8.34 5.43 3.18
C ASP A 89 7.72 6.73 2.63
N GLU A 90 8.56 7.72 2.27
CA GLU A 90 8.10 9.03 1.76
C GLU A 90 7.16 8.89 0.55
N PRO A 91 7.46 8.07 -0.48
CA PRO A 91 6.58 7.91 -1.64
C PRO A 91 5.15 7.50 -1.28
N PHE A 92 4.98 6.62 -0.29
CA PHE A 92 3.66 6.15 0.12
C PHE A 92 2.83 7.28 0.75
N LEU A 93 3.44 8.08 1.61
CA LEU A 93 2.75 9.20 2.24
C LEU A 93 2.45 10.31 1.22
N GLU A 94 3.40 10.63 0.34
CA GLU A 94 3.21 11.62 -0.73
C GLU A 94 2.06 11.24 -1.66
N VAL A 95 1.99 9.98 -2.08
CA VAL A 95 0.89 9.44 -2.88
C VAL A 95 -0.43 9.50 -2.10
N ALA A 96 -0.43 9.18 -0.80
CA ALA A 96 -1.63 9.26 0.01
C ALA A 96 -2.19 10.68 0.10
N ILE A 97 -1.32 11.67 0.27
CA ILE A 97 -1.68 13.10 0.29
C ILE A 97 -2.19 13.53 -1.09
N ALA A 98 -1.42 13.28 -2.15
CA ALA A 98 -1.75 13.72 -3.51
C ALA A 98 -3.06 13.11 -4.01
N ALA A 99 -3.28 11.82 -3.71
CA ALA A 99 -4.51 11.12 -4.08
C ALA A 99 -5.71 11.50 -3.20
N ARG A 100 -5.52 12.21 -2.07
CA ARG A 100 -6.53 12.34 -1.01
C ARG A 100 -7.09 10.97 -0.64
N SER A 101 -6.19 10.00 -0.46
CA SER A 101 -6.54 8.65 -0.05
C SER A 101 -7.17 8.67 1.33
N ILE A 102 -8.09 7.73 1.58
CA ILE A 102 -8.77 7.68 2.87
C ILE A 102 -7.79 7.28 3.98
N CYS A 103 -6.84 6.40 3.66
CA CYS A 103 -5.79 5.98 4.57
C CYS A 103 -4.58 5.44 3.81
N LEU A 104 -3.45 5.39 4.52
CA LEU A 104 -2.27 4.59 4.21
C LEU A 104 -2.28 3.37 5.14
N VAL A 105 -2.15 2.17 4.57
CA VAL A 105 -2.13 0.92 5.34
C VAL A 105 -0.72 0.35 5.36
N THR A 106 -0.13 0.19 6.55
CA THR A 106 1.26 -0.22 6.76
C THR A 106 1.42 -1.12 7.98
N GLY A 107 2.36 -2.08 7.91
CA GLY A 107 2.84 -2.81 9.09
C GLY A 107 3.77 -2.00 10.01
N ASN A 108 4.30 -0.87 9.54
CA ASN A 108 5.37 -0.08 10.18
C ASN A 108 4.89 1.33 10.55
N GLN A 109 3.80 1.46 11.30
CA GLN A 109 3.21 2.77 11.62
C GLN A 109 4.19 3.75 12.29
N VAL A 110 5.21 3.25 12.99
CA VAL A 110 6.25 4.05 13.64
C VAL A 110 7.08 4.88 12.66
N HIS A 111 7.10 4.52 11.37
CA HIS A 111 7.75 5.30 10.31
C HIS A 111 6.94 6.53 9.87
N PHE A 112 5.69 6.66 10.34
CA PHE A 112 4.78 7.74 9.97
C PHE A 112 4.32 8.53 11.20
N PRO A 113 5.15 9.43 11.75
CA PRO A 113 4.75 10.33 12.82
C PRO A 113 3.53 11.17 12.42
N THR A 114 2.54 11.30 13.31
CA THR A 114 1.24 11.91 13.00
C THR A 114 1.37 13.36 12.54
N GLU A 115 2.31 14.10 13.11
CA GLU A 115 2.66 15.48 12.77
C GLU A 115 3.17 15.65 11.33
N LEU A 116 3.74 14.61 10.74
CA LEU A 116 4.24 14.62 9.35
C LEU A 116 3.20 14.11 8.35
N CYS A 117 2.17 13.39 8.81
CA CYS A 117 1.19 12.72 7.96
C CYS A 117 0.19 13.68 7.28
N GLN A 118 0.20 14.98 7.60
CA GLN A 118 -0.67 16.00 6.98
C GLN A 118 -2.16 15.62 6.95
N GLY A 119 -2.65 14.94 7.99
CA GLY A 119 -4.04 14.49 8.10
C GLY A 119 -4.36 13.16 7.41
N VAL A 120 -3.39 12.51 6.78
CA VAL A 120 -3.54 11.13 6.29
C VAL A 120 -3.66 10.18 7.48
N MET A 121 -4.69 9.33 7.45
CA MET A 121 -4.87 8.29 8.45
C MET A 121 -3.94 7.12 8.16
N VAL A 122 -3.05 6.78 9.09
CA VAL A 122 -2.11 5.66 8.96
C VAL A 122 -2.60 4.49 9.81
N LEU A 123 -2.95 3.37 9.19
CA LEU A 123 -3.57 2.22 9.84
C LEU A 123 -2.73 0.96 9.68
N SER A 124 -2.68 0.15 10.72
CA SER A 124 -2.23 -1.24 10.60
C SER A 124 -3.29 -2.06 9.84
N PRO A 125 -2.91 -3.20 9.24
CA PRO A 125 -3.86 -4.05 8.53
C PRO A 125 -5.11 -4.42 9.36
N ALA A 126 -4.93 -4.75 10.64
CA ALA A 126 -6.04 -5.08 11.54
C ALA A 126 -6.93 -3.86 11.82
N GLN A 127 -6.34 -2.69 12.08
CA GLN A 127 -7.10 -1.45 12.28
C GLN A 127 -7.87 -1.03 11.02
N PHE A 128 -7.26 -1.21 9.84
CA PHE A 128 -7.91 -0.93 8.56
C PHE A 128 -9.18 -1.78 8.37
N LEU A 129 -9.12 -3.08 8.64
CA LEU A 129 -10.28 -3.95 8.49
C LEU A 129 -11.40 -3.61 9.50
N LEU A 130 -11.06 -3.21 10.72
CA LEU A 130 -12.04 -2.72 11.69
C LEU A 130 -12.69 -1.41 11.22
N PHE A 131 -11.89 -0.47 10.71
CA PHE A 131 -12.37 0.78 10.12
C PHE A 131 -13.29 0.54 8.91
N TYR A 132 -12.93 -0.42 8.04
CA TYR A 132 -13.73 -0.77 6.88
C TYR A 132 -15.11 -1.34 7.25
N LYS A 133 -15.18 -2.20 8.28
CA LYS A 133 -16.44 -2.82 8.73
C LYS A 133 -17.43 -1.87 9.38
N GLN A 134 -16.97 -0.69 9.83
CA GLN A 134 -17.81 0.31 10.49
C GLN A 134 -18.38 1.36 9.52
N ARG A 135 -18.11 1.23 8.22
CA ARG A 135 -18.65 2.05 7.15
C ARG A 135 -19.82 1.37 6.46
#